data_AF-A0A9P7AHP3-F1
#
_entry.id   AF-A0A9P7AHP3-F1
#
_cell.length_a   1.000
_cell.length_b   1.000
_cell.length_c   1.000
_cell.angle_alpha   90.00
_cell.angle_beta   90.00
_cell.angle_gamma   90.00
#
_symmetry.space_group_name_H-M   'P 1'
#
loop_
_entity.id
_entity.type
_entity.pdbx_description
1 polymer ?
#
loop_
_entity_poly.entity_id
_entity_poly.type
_entity_poly.pdbx_seq_one_letter_code
_entity_poly.pdbx_strand_id
1 'polypeptide(L)'
;MTLYRDQKGQFHFGTLDFPTHLLQQLGFKLLELFQTQDGLQDAFFVHELRGTKGISHHDPHDAEKRGTALADVLHLFDMQLVQPQDWFVDIALEIRHEGHVLQWLTKGHHRLLAFLLPSVPIKEIDAILHSRSQYYRDLSAQLEDLGGFRALPGSRGKPDHIYYINAYTTDKSATYQLHKGVFRRRKPWHLFPASIGKLSKDLERIAEQFLICGDSPTAGGLEGNARLEIRVPLSQAEGVLSQMPYSLIQDTIVSFKNPLFWYFKYYRMAAIYHVVQNLRSACRAARLQPESLALGALVSYQINALTYRPAEGQAESMLLEAS
;
A
#
# COMPACT_ATOMS: atom_id res chain seq x y z
N MET A 1 4.54 -31.20 -15.41
CA MET A 1 4.72 -29.77 -15.10
C MET A 1 4.09 -28.98 -16.23
N THR A 2 2.93 -28.35 -16.02
CA THR A 2 2.19 -27.69 -17.09
C THR A 2 2.58 -26.22 -17.15
N LEU A 3 3.39 -25.85 -18.14
CA LEU A 3 3.68 -24.46 -18.46
C LEU A 3 2.48 -23.89 -19.21
N TYR A 4 1.92 -22.77 -18.74
CA TYR A 4 0.87 -22.07 -19.48
C TYR A 4 1.45 -20.83 -20.17
N ARG A 5 0.96 -20.54 -21.38
CA ARG A 5 1.35 -19.35 -22.13
C ARG A 5 0.39 -18.21 -21.82
N ASP A 6 0.91 -17.03 -21.47
CA ASP A 6 0.08 -15.83 -21.37
C ASP A 6 -0.36 -15.30 -22.75
N GLN A 7 -1.14 -14.21 -22.75
CA GLN A 7 -1.59 -13.52 -23.95
C GLN A 7 -0.45 -12.96 -24.83
N LYS A 8 0.80 -13.00 -24.34
CA LYS A 8 2.01 -12.59 -25.08
C LYS A 8 2.88 -13.79 -25.48
N GLY A 9 2.43 -15.02 -25.23
CA GLY A 9 3.17 -16.25 -25.53
C GLY A 9 4.31 -16.56 -24.56
N GLN A 10 4.42 -15.85 -23.43
CA GLN A 10 5.43 -16.13 -22.41
C GLN A 10 5.00 -17.33 -21.57
N PHE A 11 5.92 -18.27 -21.34
CA PHE A 11 5.68 -19.41 -20.47
C PHE A 11 5.72 -18.96 -19.02
N HIS A 12 4.66 -19.27 -18.30
CA HIS A 12 4.55 -19.09 -16.86
C HIS A 12 4.48 -20.45 -16.19
N PHE A 13 5.11 -20.55 -15.02
CA PHE A 13 4.93 -21.70 -14.15
C PHE A 13 3.48 -21.70 -13.64
N GLY A 14 2.76 -22.80 -13.93
CA GLY A 14 1.47 -23.14 -13.32
C GLY A 14 1.51 -22.98 -11.81
N THR A 15 0.50 -22.34 -11.23
CA THR A 15 0.20 -22.56 -9.81
C THR A 15 -0.52 -23.89 -9.69
N LEU A 16 -0.04 -24.77 -8.82
CA LEU A 16 -0.72 -26.02 -8.48
C LEU A 16 -1.29 -25.85 -7.07
N ASP A 17 -2.59 -26.05 -6.93
CA ASP A 17 -3.19 -26.16 -5.60
C ASP A 17 -2.65 -27.44 -4.95
N PHE A 18 -2.13 -27.29 -3.73
CA PHE A 18 -1.49 -28.38 -3.01
C PHE A 18 -2.14 -28.54 -1.63
N PRO A 19 -2.56 -29.74 -1.22
CA PRO A 19 -3.20 -29.94 0.07
C PRO A 19 -2.28 -29.58 1.24
N THR A 20 -2.74 -28.74 2.16
CA THR A 20 -1.95 -28.24 3.30
C THR A 20 -1.35 -29.37 4.14
N HIS A 21 -2.10 -30.46 4.36
CA HIS A 21 -1.65 -31.61 5.15
C HIS A 21 -0.46 -32.38 4.52
N LEU A 22 -0.14 -32.14 3.25
CA LEU A 22 1.00 -32.75 2.56
C LEU A 22 2.21 -31.82 2.49
N LEU A 23 2.10 -30.55 2.92
CA LEU A 23 3.15 -29.53 2.74
C LEU A 23 4.49 -29.96 3.35
N GLN A 24 4.45 -30.59 4.52
CA GLN A 24 5.66 -31.08 5.17
C GLN A 24 6.36 -32.18 4.36
N GLN A 25 5.59 -33.13 3.81
CA GLN A 25 6.13 -34.21 2.98
C GLN A 25 6.71 -33.67 1.68
N LEU A 26 6.03 -32.71 1.05
CA LEU A 26 6.54 -32.00 -0.12
C LEU A 26 7.88 -31.32 0.19
N GLY A 27 7.94 -30.61 1.33
CA GLY A 27 9.13 -29.91 1.76
C GLY A 27 10.32 -30.86 1.93
N PHE A 28 10.15 -31.96 2.68
CA PHE A 28 11.20 -32.96 2.84
C PHE A 28 11.64 -33.57 1.51
N LYS A 29 10.69 -33.93 0.63
CA LYS A 29 11.01 -34.52 -0.66
C LYS A 29 11.78 -33.55 -1.57
N LEU A 30 11.43 -32.26 -1.55
CA LEU A 30 12.16 -31.24 -2.29
C LEU A 30 13.59 -31.09 -1.77
N LEU A 31 13.79 -31.04 -0.44
CA LEU A 31 15.13 -30.99 0.15
C LEU A 31 15.95 -32.22 -0.25
N GLU A 32 15.40 -33.43 -0.12
CA GLU A 32 16.08 -34.66 -0.56
C GLU A 32 16.52 -34.59 -2.02
N LEU A 33 15.64 -34.11 -2.91
CA LEU A 33 15.95 -33.97 -4.33
C LEU A 33 17.07 -32.94 -4.55
N PHE A 34 17.04 -31.81 -3.84
CA PHE A 34 18.08 -30.78 -3.93
C PHE A 34 19.45 -31.29 -3.47
N GLN A 35 19.50 -32.12 -2.43
CA GLN A 35 20.75 -32.75 -1.99
C GLN A 35 21.43 -33.60 -3.07
N THR A 36 20.64 -34.16 -4.00
CA THR A 36 21.17 -35.02 -5.08
C THR A 36 21.58 -34.25 -6.34
N GLN A 37 21.39 -32.92 -6.37
CA GLN A 37 21.70 -32.10 -7.53
C GLN A 37 22.91 -31.20 -7.24
N ASP A 38 23.89 -31.23 -8.12
CA ASP A 38 25.08 -30.39 -8.00
C ASP A 38 24.71 -28.90 -7.98
N GLY A 39 25.14 -28.20 -6.92
CA GLY A 39 24.89 -26.78 -6.72
C GLY A 39 23.62 -26.45 -5.91
N LEU A 40 22.85 -27.46 -5.47
CA LEU A 40 21.63 -27.28 -4.67
C LEU A 40 21.71 -27.92 -3.27
N GLN A 41 22.88 -28.37 -2.84
CA GLN A 41 23.05 -29.05 -1.54
C GLN A 41 22.70 -28.15 -0.35
N ASP A 42 22.85 -26.83 -0.47
CA ASP A 42 22.47 -25.86 0.56
C ASP A 42 21.18 -25.09 0.22
N ALA A 43 20.38 -25.62 -0.71
CA ALA A 43 19.14 -24.97 -1.10
C ALA A 43 18.12 -25.02 0.04
N PHE A 44 17.48 -23.87 0.28
CA PHE A 44 16.28 -23.75 1.10
C PHE A 44 15.14 -23.22 0.24
N PHE A 45 13.91 -23.42 0.69
CA PHE A 45 12.73 -22.80 0.08
C PHE A 45 11.91 -22.10 1.15
N VAL A 46 11.09 -21.15 0.69
CA VAL A 46 10.18 -20.39 1.54
C VAL A 46 8.75 -20.67 1.07
N HIS A 47 7.87 -20.96 2.02
CA HIS A 47 6.44 -21.02 1.77
C HIS A 47 5.82 -19.67 2.10
N GLU A 48 5.15 -19.06 1.13
CA GLU A 48 4.35 -17.85 1.34
C GLU A 48 2.87 -18.25 1.50
N LEU A 49 2.33 -18.08 2.71
CA LEU A 49 0.89 -18.19 2.94
C LEU A 49 0.23 -16.87 2.53
N ARG A 50 -0.69 -16.93 1.56
CA ARG A 50 -1.46 -15.77 1.08
C ARG A 50 -2.91 -15.86 1.52
N GLY A 51 -3.58 -14.71 1.57
CA GLY A 51 -5.01 -14.63 1.90
C GLY A 51 -5.32 -14.49 3.40
N THR A 52 -4.31 -14.33 4.25
CA THR A 52 -4.49 -14.20 5.71
C THR A 52 -4.78 -12.76 6.19
N LYS A 53 -4.75 -11.78 5.28
CA LYS A 53 -4.97 -10.37 5.62
C LYS A 53 -6.42 -10.11 5.99
N GLY A 54 -6.64 -9.54 7.18
CA GLY A 54 -7.97 -9.14 7.65
C GLY A 54 -8.85 -10.31 8.12
N ILE A 55 -8.27 -11.48 8.39
CA ILE A 55 -9.02 -12.62 8.93
C ILE A 55 -9.49 -12.35 10.37
N SER A 56 -8.73 -11.58 11.16
CA SER A 56 -9.08 -11.25 12.53
C SER A 56 -9.32 -9.75 12.71
N HIS A 57 -10.44 -9.42 13.35
CA HIS A 57 -10.77 -8.08 13.84
C HIS A 57 -11.19 -8.22 15.31
N HIS A 58 -10.59 -7.43 16.19
CA HIS A 58 -10.87 -7.45 17.62
C HIS A 58 -10.68 -6.06 18.21
N ASP A 59 -11.27 -5.84 19.38
CA ASP A 59 -11.03 -4.64 20.17
C ASP A 59 -9.56 -4.67 20.67
N PRO A 60 -8.73 -3.65 20.37
CA PRO A 60 -7.34 -3.62 20.81
C PRO A 60 -7.18 -3.63 22.34
N HIS A 61 -8.21 -3.30 23.11
CA HIS A 61 -8.19 -3.35 24.57
C HIS A 61 -8.50 -4.74 25.15
N ASP A 62 -9.09 -5.63 24.35
CA ASP A 62 -9.50 -6.98 24.75
C ASP A 62 -8.33 -7.97 24.61
N ALA A 63 -7.61 -8.23 25.70
CA ALA A 63 -6.42 -9.07 25.70
C ALA A 63 -6.68 -10.52 25.25
N GLU A 64 -7.83 -11.09 25.60
CA GLU A 64 -8.19 -12.45 25.24
C GLU A 64 -8.41 -12.58 23.73
N LYS A 65 -9.11 -11.61 23.13
CA LYS A 65 -9.32 -11.59 21.67
C LYS A 65 -8.03 -11.32 20.89
N ARG A 66 -7.11 -10.49 21.43
CA ARG A 66 -5.78 -10.31 20.83
C ARG A 66 -5.02 -11.63 20.76
N GLY A 67 -4.97 -12.36 21.88
CA GLY A 67 -4.29 -13.65 21.97
C GLY A 67 -4.92 -14.71 21.07
N THR A 68 -6.25 -14.80 21.05
CA THR A 68 -6.98 -15.71 20.15
C THR A 68 -6.68 -15.39 18.68
N ALA A 69 -6.75 -14.12 18.29
CA ALA A 69 -6.46 -13.70 16.92
C ALA A 69 -5.01 -14.00 16.48
N LEU A 70 -4.05 -13.87 17.39
CA LEU A 70 -2.65 -14.22 17.12
C LEU A 70 -2.49 -15.75 16.99
N ALA A 71 -3.09 -16.51 17.91
CA ALA A 71 -3.09 -17.98 17.85
C ALA A 71 -3.72 -18.50 16.55
N ASP A 72 -4.82 -17.90 16.10
CA ASP A 72 -5.48 -18.22 14.84
C ASP A 72 -4.60 -17.94 13.62
N VAL A 73 -3.71 -16.94 13.65
CA VAL A 73 -2.73 -16.75 12.57
C VAL A 73 -1.62 -17.79 12.64
N LEU A 74 -1.23 -18.17 13.86
CA LEU A 74 -0.11 -19.06 14.12
C LEU A 74 -0.45 -20.56 14.05
N HIS A 75 -1.73 -20.93 14.00
CA HIS A 75 -2.16 -22.34 14.06
C HIS A 75 -1.59 -23.23 12.94
N LEU A 76 -1.15 -22.63 11.83
CA LEU A 76 -0.54 -23.33 10.69
C LEU A 76 0.96 -23.64 10.91
N PHE A 77 1.58 -23.07 11.94
CA PHE A 77 3.00 -23.23 12.21
C PHE A 77 3.23 -24.24 13.34
N ASP A 78 4.29 -25.02 13.21
CA ASP A 78 4.81 -25.80 14.33
C ASP A 78 5.56 -24.88 15.29
N MET A 79 4.84 -24.38 16.30
CA MET A 79 5.36 -23.44 17.27
C MET A 79 6.51 -24.00 18.14
N GLN A 80 6.75 -25.32 18.14
CA GLN A 80 7.91 -25.90 18.82
C GLN A 80 9.23 -25.59 18.12
N LEU A 81 9.17 -25.33 16.81
CA LEU A 81 10.33 -24.98 15.98
C LEU A 81 10.54 -23.46 15.88
N VAL A 82 9.57 -22.67 16.32
CA VAL A 82 9.58 -21.22 16.23
C VAL A 82 10.28 -20.64 17.45
N GLN A 83 11.31 -19.83 17.21
CA GLN A 83 11.92 -18.97 18.21
C GLN A 83 11.27 -17.58 18.14
N PRO A 84 10.41 -17.18 19.10
CA PRO A 84 9.60 -15.96 18.96
C PRO A 84 10.41 -14.67 18.80
N GLN A 85 11.65 -14.64 19.27
CA GLN A 85 12.56 -13.49 19.12
C GLN A 85 13.12 -13.32 17.69
N ASP A 86 13.19 -14.41 16.93
CA ASP A 86 13.75 -14.42 15.57
C ASP A 86 12.68 -14.25 14.49
N TRP A 87 11.41 -14.38 14.89
CA TRP A 87 10.25 -14.20 14.04
C TRP A 87 9.69 -12.81 14.20
N PHE A 88 9.26 -12.22 13.08
CA PHE A 88 8.69 -10.88 13.06
C PHE A 88 7.25 -10.92 12.57
N VAL A 89 6.40 -10.13 13.21
CA VAL A 89 5.00 -9.99 12.86
C VAL A 89 4.65 -8.51 12.67
N ASP A 90 3.79 -8.25 11.69
CA ASP A 90 3.23 -6.92 11.46
C ASP A 90 1.92 -6.81 12.25
N ILE A 91 1.91 -5.99 13.30
CA ILE A 91 0.73 -5.70 14.12
C ILE A 91 0.13 -4.38 13.64
N ALA A 92 -1.19 -4.36 13.44
CA ALA A 92 -1.88 -3.18 12.94
C ALA A 92 -3.02 -2.74 13.85
N LEU A 93 -3.09 -1.44 14.11
CA LEU A 93 -4.23 -0.75 14.68
C LEU A 93 -5.01 -0.06 13.56
N GLU A 94 -6.31 -0.31 13.47
CA GLU A 94 -7.18 0.32 12.50
C GLU A 94 -8.20 1.23 13.20
N ILE A 95 -8.21 2.50 12.81
CA ILE A 95 -9.11 3.53 13.33
C ILE A 95 -10.17 3.76 12.27
N ARG A 96 -11.44 3.71 12.69
CA ARG A 96 -12.61 3.85 11.84
C ARG A 96 -13.50 4.98 12.33
N HIS A 97 -14.13 5.69 11.40
CA HIS A 97 -15.21 6.62 11.67
C HIS A 97 -16.29 6.41 10.61
N GLU A 98 -17.46 5.96 11.05
CA GLU A 98 -18.57 5.59 10.16
C GLU A 98 -18.98 6.75 9.24
N GLY A 99 -19.21 6.46 7.96
CA GLY A 99 -19.55 7.43 6.92
C GLY A 99 -18.42 8.39 6.52
N HIS A 100 -17.18 8.11 6.93
CA HIS A 100 -16.03 8.99 6.68
C HIS A 100 -14.83 8.26 6.04
N VAL A 101 -14.05 9.04 5.30
CA VAL A 101 -12.69 8.70 4.89
C VAL A 101 -11.73 9.44 5.81
N LEU A 102 -10.96 8.66 6.56
CA LEU A 102 -9.88 9.16 7.39
C LEU A 102 -8.60 9.31 6.57
N GLN A 103 -7.84 10.36 6.84
CA GLN A 103 -6.53 10.62 6.25
C GLN A 103 -5.52 10.99 7.34
N TRP A 104 -4.29 10.49 7.20
CA TRP A 104 -3.17 10.88 8.05
C TRP A 104 -2.70 12.28 7.70
N LEU A 105 -2.44 13.09 8.72
CA LEU A 105 -1.87 14.42 8.60
C LEU A 105 -0.35 14.32 8.56
N THR A 106 0.27 14.85 7.51
CA THR A 106 1.74 14.78 7.34
C THR A 106 2.49 15.50 8.46
N LYS A 107 1.93 16.61 8.97
CA LYS A 107 2.43 17.30 10.18
C LYS A 107 2.39 16.45 11.46
N GLY A 108 1.55 15.42 11.50
CA GLY A 108 1.40 14.50 12.63
C GLY A 108 2.45 13.40 12.68
N HIS A 109 3.20 13.17 11.60
CA HIS A 109 4.13 12.02 11.50
C HIS A 109 5.22 12.03 12.57
N HIS A 110 5.74 13.21 12.92
CA HIS A 110 6.72 13.33 14.00
C HIS A 110 6.14 12.82 15.33
N ARG A 111 4.89 13.18 15.66
CA ARG A 111 4.24 12.75 16.91
C ARG A 111 3.94 11.27 16.91
N LEU A 112 3.56 10.70 15.75
CA LEU A 112 3.41 9.25 15.60
C LEU A 112 4.71 8.50 15.83
N LEU A 113 5.81 8.97 15.23
CA LEU A 113 7.12 8.36 15.44
C LEU A 113 7.59 8.46 16.89
N ALA A 114 7.43 9.62 17.53
CA ALA A 114 7.80 9.80 18.94
C ALA A 114 6.94 8.93 19.88
N PHE A 115 5.66 8.71 19.56
CA PHE A 115 4.81 7.78 20.29
C PHE A 115 5.27 6.33 20.14
N LEU A 116 5.62 5.92 18.91
CA LEU A 116 6.04 4.54 18.63
C LEU A 116 7.46 4.24 19.08
N LEU A 117 8.34 5.24 19.16
CA LEU A 117 9.74 5.09 19.51
C LEU A 117 10.07 5.91 20.77
N PRO A 118 9.44 5.61 21.92
CA PRO A 118 9.56 6.42 23.13
C PRO A 118 10.99 6.43 23.70
N SER A 119 11.80 5.42 23.40
CA SER A 119 13.21 5.37 23.83
C SER A 119 14.15 6.20 22.94
N VAL A 120 13.66 6.71 21.80
CA VAL A 120 14.47 7.46 20.83
C VAL A 120 14.38 8.95 21.12
N PRO A 121 15.52 9.65 21.30
CA PRO A 121 15.53 11.10 21.48
C PRO A 121 14.89 11.84 20.30
N ILE A 122 14.17 12.93 20.55
CA ILE A 122 13.47 13.74 19.53
C ILE A 122 14.38 14.10 18.34
N LYS A 123 15.64 14.49 18.60
CA LYS A 123 16.61 14.82 17.54
C LYS A 123 16.88 13.64 16.59
N GLU A 124 16.83 12.41 17.07
CA GLU A 124 17.01 11.21 16.26
C GLU A 124 15.72 10.84 15.50
N ILE A 125 14.54 11.20 16.03
CA ILE A 125 13.27 11.14 15.28
C ILE A 125 13.31 12.10 14.09
N ASP A 126 13.78 13.33 14.30
CA ASP A 126 14.00 14.29 13.22
C ASP A 126 14.95 13.71 12.17
N ALA A 127 16.04 13.08 12.59
CA ALA A 127 16.98 12.44 11.67
C ALA A 127 16.33 11.33 10.82
N ILE A 128 15.40 10.55 11.38
CA ILE A 128 14.61 9.57 10.62
C ILE A 128 13.75 10.29 9.57
N LEU A 129 13.00 11.33 9.94
CA LEU A 129 12.10 12.07 9.05
C LEU A 129 12.82 12.75 7.88
N HIS A 130 14.04 13.23 8.09
CA HIS A 130 14.83 13.88 7.04
C HIS A 130 15.58 12.88 6.14
N SER A 131 15.60 11.60 6.50
CA SER A 131 16.33 10.57 5.77
C SER A 131 15.51 9.97 4.64
N ARG A 132 15.97 10.13 3.40
CA ARG A 132 15.32 9.55 2.20
C ARG A 132 15.36 8.01 2.15
N SER A 133 16.24 7.38 2.92
CA SER A 133 16.35 5.90 2.98
C SER A 133 15.57 5.30 4.14
N GLN A 134 15.28 6.11 5.17
CA GLN A 134 14.58 5.65 6.38
C GLN A 134 13.14 6.15 6.46
N TYR A 135 12.76 7.16 5.71
CA TYR A 135 11.43 7.72 5.75
C TYR A 135 10.91 7.98 4.34
N TYR A 136 9.71 7.47 4.09
CA TYR A 136 9.02 7.58 2.81
C TYR A 136 7.64 8.15 3.08
N ARG A 137 7.39 9.36 2.59
CA ARG A 137 6.09 10.01 2.69
C ARG A 137 5.20 9.54 1.54
N ASP A 138 4.01 9.05 1.87
CA ASP A 138 3.06 8.47 0.92
C ASP A 138 1.85 9.41 0.79
N LEU A 139 2.02 10.50 0.02
CA LEU A 139 0.99 11.55 -0.16
C LEU A 139 -0.30 11.01 -0.79
N SER A 140 -1.43 11.50 -0.29
CA SER A 140 -2.76 11.17 -0.78
C SER A 140 -3.18 12.19 -1.84
N ALA A 141 -3.34 11.74 -3.08
CA ALA A 141 -3.81 12.60 -4.17
C ALA A 141 -3.01 13.92 -4.30
N GLN A 142 -1.68 13.91 -4.14
CA GLN A 142 -0.84 15.12 -4.19
C GLN A 142 -1.20 16.22 -3.15
N LEU A 143 -2.02 15.93 -2.15
CA LEU A 143 -2.31 16.88 -1.07
C LEU A 143 -1.16 16.81 -0.05
N GLU A 144 -0.37 17.87 0.07
CA GLU A 144 0.87 17.84 0.88
C GLU A 144 0.62 17.66 2.38
N ASP A 145 -0.53 18.11 2.86
CA ASP A 145 -0.97 17.96 4.25
C ASP A 145 -1.51 16.56 4.55
N LEU A 146 -1.87 15.78 3.52
CA LEU A 146 -2.51 14.48 3.66
C LEU A 146 -1.65 13.37 3.08
N GLY A 147 -1.29 12.40 3.91
CA GLY A 147 -0.52 11.27 3.44
C GLY A 147 -0.11 10.39 4.59
N GLY A 148 0.06 9.11 4.28
CA GLY A 148 0.70 8.18 5.18
C GLY A 148 2.22 8.31 5.15
N PHE A 149 2.89 7.39 5.84
CA PHE A 149 4.33 7.23 5.71
C PHE A 149 4.77 5.80 6.01
N ARG A 150 5.98 5.49 5.54
CA ARG A 150 6.74 4.33 5.97
C ARG A 150 8.02 4.80 6.63
N ALA A 151 8.36 4.19 7.76
CA ALA A 151 9.65 4.41 8.39
C ALA A 151 10.39 3.08 8.60
N LEU A 152 11.70 3.13 8.39
CA LEU A 152 12.68 2.08 8.66
C LEU A 152 13.64 2.63 9.72
N PRO A 153 13.29 2.56 11.02
CA PRO A 153 14.07 3.18 12.09
C PRO A 153 15.51 2.64 12.18
N GLY A 154 15.75 1.42 11.70
CA GLY A 154 17.07 0.79 11.70
C GLY A 154 17.55 0.54 13.13
N SER A 155 18.80 0.91 13.43
CA SER A 155 19.35 0.78 14.78
C SER A 155 18.58 1.57 15.84
N ARG A 156 17.94 2.68 15.46
CA ARG A 156 17.18 3.55 16.38
C ARG A 156 15.92 2.88 16.92
N GLY A 157 15.30 1.99 16.16
CA GLY A 157 14.08 1.30 16.61
C GLY A 157 14.34 0.08 17.48
N LYS A 158 15.60 -0.37 17.60
CA LYS A 158 15.95 -1.58 18.37
C LYS A 158 15.56 -1.50 19.86
N PRO A 159 15.76 -0.39 20.58
CA PRO A 159 15.39 -0.29 21.99
C PRO A 159 13.88 -0.50 22.22
N ASP A 160 13.06 -0.06 21.28
CA ASP A 160 11.60 -0.21 21.32
C ASP A 160 11.11 -1.46 20.55
N HIS A 161 12.04 -2.31 20.07
CA HIS A 161 11.77 -3.50 19.27
C HIS A 161 10.95 -3.27 17.99
N ILE A 162 11.02 -2.07 17.40
CA ILE A 162 10.26 -1.69 16.20
C ILE A 162 11.19 -1.58 15.00
N TYR A 163 10.93 -2.40 13.99
CA TYR A 163 11.81 -2.55 12.83
C TYR A 163 11.26 -1.89 11.56
N TYR A 164 9.94 -1.70 11.52
CA TYR A 164 9.24 -1.07 10.42
C TYR A 164 7.96 -0.42 10.96
N ILE A 165 7.61 0.74 10.40
CA ILE A 165 6.39 1.47 10.73
C ILE A 165 5.72 1.86 9.41
N ASN A 166 4.41 1.71 9.33
CA ASN A 166 3.63 2.02 8.15
C ASN A 166 2.26 2.59 8.56
N ALA A 167 2.09 3.89 8.38
CA ALA A 167 0.81 4.57 8.52
C ALA A 167 0.22 4.76 7.13
N TYR A 168 -0.96 4.23 6.86
CA TYR A 168 -1.65 4.38 5.57
C TYR A 168 -3.17 4.36 5.73
N THR A 169 -3.87 4.67 4.65
CA THR A 169 -5.34 4.66 4.60
C THR A 169 -5.85 3.52 3.73
N THR A 170 -7.00 2.95 4.08
CA THR A 170 -7.58 1.79 3.37
C THR A 170 -8.45 2.18 2.18
N ASP A 171 -8.62 3.48 1.87
CA ASP A 171 -9.36 3.97 0.70
C ASP A 171 -8.76 3.45 -0.63
N LYS A 172 -7.47 3.08 -0.63
CA LYS A 172 -6.81 2.39 -1.76
C LYS A 172 -7.48 1.07 -2.16
N SER A 173 -8.32 0.48 -1.31
CA SER A 173 -9.08 -0.73 -1.63
C SER A 173 -9.99 -0.56 -2.85
N ALA A 174 -10.55 0.65 -3.07
CA ALA A 174 -11.34 0.98 -4.27
C ALA A 174 -10.59 0.81 -5.59
N THR A 175 -9.27 1.01 -5.56
CA THR A 175 -8.42 1.02 -6.76
C THR A 175 -7.42 -0.13 -6.75
N TYR A 176 -7.52 -1.04 -5.79
CA TYR A 176 -6.63 -2.18 -5.65
C TYR A 176 -6.91 -3.22 -6.74
N GLN A 177 -5.85 -3.71 -7.38
CA GLN A 177 -5.93 -4.76 -8.38
C GLN A 177 -4.69 -5.65 -8.31
N LEU A 178 -4.90 -6.97 -8.30
CA LEU A 178 -3.82 -7.96 -8.32
C LEU A 178 -3.18 -8.10 -9.71
N HIS A 179 -3.98 -7.88 -10.75
CA HIS A 179 -3.55 -7.99 -12.15
C HIS A 179 -3.58 -6.63 -12.86
N LYS A 180 -2.95 -6.56 -14.03
CA LYS A 180 -2.94 -5.33 -14.86
C LYS A 180 -4.34 -5.02 -15.37
N GLY A 181 -5.03 -4.10 -14.71
CA GLY A 181 -6.35 -3.58 -15.11
C GLY A 181 -6.37 -2.08 -15.32
N VAL A 182 -7.58 -1.50 -15.24
CA VAL A 182 -7.87 -0.06 -15.36
C VAL A 182 -7.11 0.77 -14.32
N PHE A 183 -6.87 0.19 -13.15
CA PHE A 183 -5.99 0.66 -12.08
C PHE A 183 -4.61 1.13 -12.54
N ARG A 184 -4.04 0.56 -13.60
CA ARG A 184 -2.57 0.55 -13.82
C ARG A 184 -1.95 1.94 -13.88
N ARG A 185 -0.73 2.06 -13.35
CA ARG A 185 0.09 3.28 -13.43
C ARG A 185 0.25 3.73 -14.88
N ARG A 186 -0.02 5.02 -15.11
CA ARG A 186 0.06 5.68 -16.41
C ARG A 186 1.46 6.21 -16.66
N LYS A 187 1.86 6.20 -17.92
CA LYS A 187 3.14 6.68 -18.40
C LYS A 187 2.87 7.65 -19.55
N PRO A 188 3.76 8.64 -19.80
CA PRO A 188 3.48 9.70 -20.77
C PRO A 188 3.10 9.20 -22.17
N TRP A 189 3.68 8.09 -22.62
CA TRP A 189 3.36 7.51 -23.94
C TRP A 189 1.92 6.96 -24.06
N HIS A 190 1.18 6.82 -22.97
CA HIS A 190 -0.26 6.51 -23.06
C HIS A 190 -1.07 7.66 -23.68
N LEU A 191 -0.51 8.87 -23.76
CA LEU A 191 -1.09 10.02 -24.45
C LEU A 191 -0.78 10.03 -25.95
N PHE A 192 0.01 9.08 -26.47
CA PHE A 192 0.29 9.00 -27.89
C PHE A 192 -0.98 8.62 -28.68
N PRO A 193 -1.08 9.00 -29.97
CA PRO A 193 -2.30 8.82 -30.76
C PRO A 193 -2.86 7.39 -30.74
N ALA A 194 -2.00 6.37 -30.73
CA ALA A 194 -2.40 4.97 -30.70
C ALA A 194 -3.01 4.52 -29.36
N SER A 195 -2.72 5.23 -28.26
CA SER A 195 -3.10 4.82 -26.89
C SER A 195 -4.11 5.76 -26.21
N ILE A 196 -4.16 7.03 -26.62
CA ILE A 196 -4.94 8.07 -25.92
C ILE A 196 -6.44 7.78 -25.89
N GLY A 197 -6.98 7.13 -26.92
CA GLY A 197 -8.39 6.69 -26.94
C GLY A 197 -8.69 5.63 -25.89
N LYS A 198 -7.77 4.70 -25.64
CA LYS A 198 -7.90 3.71 -24.55
C LYS A 198 -7.74 4.37 -23.18
N LEU A 199 -6.79 5.29 -23.05
CA LEU A 199 -6.60 6.06 -21.82
C LEU A 199 -7.90 6.78 -21.45
N SER A 200 -8.53 7.46 -22.41
CA SER A 200 -9.80 8.19 -22.20
C SER A 200 -10.89 7.31 -21.58
N LYS A 201 -11.10 6.11 -22.15
CA LYS A 201 -12.06 5.13 -21.62
C LYS A 201 -11.69 4.61 -20.24
N ASP A 202 -10.40 4.44 -19.97
CA ASP A 202 -9.94 4.03 -18.65
C ASP A 202 -10.20 5.15 -17.62
N LEU A 203 -10.02 6.43 -17.98
CA LEU A 203 -10.29 7.55 -17.07
C LEU A 203 -11.78 7.67 -16.71
N GLU A 204 -12.69 7.45 -17.67
CA GLU A 204 -14.14 7.38 -17.43
C GLU A 204 -14.45 6.32 -16.37
N ARG A 205 -13.91 5.11 -16.53
CA ARG A 205 -14.10 4.01 -15.56
C ARG A 205 -13.54 4.32 -14.18
N ILE A 206 -12.39 5.00 -14.11
CA ILE A 206 -11.82 5.41 -12.82
C ILE A 206 -12.72 6.47 -12.16
N ALA A 207 -13.22 7.44 -12.93
CA ALA A 207 -14.15 8.45 -12.43
C ALA A 207 -15.46 7.82 -11.95
N GLU A 208 -16.04 6.89 -12.70
CA GLU A 208 -17.21 6.11 -12.29
C GLU A 208 -16.97 5.38 -10.97
N GLN A 209 -15.79 4.76 -10.79
CA GLN A 209 -15.45 4.13 -9.51
C GLN A 209 -15.44 5.14 -8.36
N PHE A 210 -14.85 6.33 -8.56
CA PHE A 210 -14.86 7.37 -7.52
C PHE A 210 -16.27 7.86 -7.21
N LEU A 211 -17.14 7.98 -8.22
CA LEU A 211 -18.54 8.34 -8.01
C LEU A 211 -19.27 7.27 -7.19
N ILE A 212 -19.12 5.99 -7.54
CA ILE A 212 -19.69 4.86 -6.78
C ILE A 212 -19.21 4.87 -5.33
N CYS A 213 -17.92 5.16 -5.10
CA CYS A 213 -17.39 5.28 -3.74
C CYS A 213 -17.99 6.47 -2.96
N GLY A 214 -18.42 7.55 -3.63
CA GLY A 214 -19.13 8.66 -2.99
C GLY A 214 -20.62 8.39 -2.77
N ASP A 215 -21.27 7.65 -3.67
CA ASP A 215 -22.73 7.52 -3.78
C ASP A 215 -23.31 6.19 -3.31
N SER A 216 -22.49 5.26 -2.78
CA SER A 216 -22.94 3.90 -2.46
C SER A 216 -24.23 3.90 -1.60
N PRO A 217 -25.35 3.33 -2.12
CA PRO A 217 -26.66 3.34 -1.45
C PRO A 217 -26.70 2.51 -0.16
N THR A 218 -25.76 1.60 0.02
CA THR A 218 -25.61 0.79 1.22
C THR A 218 -24.45 1.37 2.04
N ALA A 219 -24.79 2.08 3.11
CA ALA A 219 -23.88 2.66 4.12
C ALA A 219 -23.05 3.91 3.74
N GLY A 220 -23.55 4.78 2.83
CA GLY A 220 -23.01 6.14 2.71
C GLY A 220 -21.63 6.24 2.03
N GLY A 221 -21.38 5.43 1.00
CA GLY A 221 -20.12 5.41 0.27
C GLY A 221 -19.10 4.38 0.79
N LEU A 222 -17.96 4.28 0.12
CA LEU A 222 -16.83 3.48 0.59
C LEU A 222 -16.05 4.27 1.64
N GLU A 223 -15.96 3.73 2.86
CA GLU A 223 -15.14 4.33 3.92
C GLU A 223 -13.64 4.11 3.68
N GLY A 224 -12.82 4.96 4.30
CA GLY A 224 -11.37 4.78 4.34
C GLY A 224 -10.89 4.86 5.78
N ASN A 225 -10.33 3.78 6.28
CA ASN A 225 -9.84 3.67 7.65
C ASN A 225 -8.37 4.11 7.72
N ALA A 226 -7.99 4.76 8.82
CA ALA A 226 -6.60 5.08 9.11
C ALA A 226 -5.98 3.87 9.80
N ARG A 227 -4.95 3.28 9.18
CA ARG A 227 -4.28 2.07 9.67
C ARG A 227 -2.82 2.38 10.00
N LEU A 228 -2.42 2.04 11.22
CA LEU A 228 -1.06 2.12 11.72
C LEU A 228 -0.52 0.71 11.94
N GLU A 229 0.52 0.34 11.23
CA GLU A 229 1.13 -0.98 11.27
C GLU A 229 2.59 -0.88 11.70
N ILE A 230 3.02 -1.75 12.60
CA ILE A 230 4.42 -1.84 13.05
C ILE A 230 4.92 -3.29 12.98
N ARG A 231 6.19 -3.45 12.66
CA ARG A 231 6.88 -4.74 12.69
C ARG A 231 7.65 -4.91 13.99
N VAL A 232 7.32 -5.96 14.72
CA VAL A 232 7.95 -6.31 15.99
C VAL A 232 8.31 -7.80 16.02
N PRO A 233 9.24 -8.24 16.90
CA PRO A 233 9.43 -9.65 17.19
C PRO A 233 8.12 -10.27 17.67
N LEU A 234 7.88 -11.55 17.36
CA LEU A 234 6.68 -12.26 17.75
C LEU A 234 6.49 -12.27 19.28
N SER A 235 7.60 -12.28 20.04
CA SER A 235 7.57 -12.16 21.50
C SER A 235 6.95 -10.85 22.03
N GLN A 236 6.79 -9.82 21.19
CA GLN A 236 6.23 -8.51 21.55
C GLN A 236 4.79 -8.32 21.02
N ALA A 237 4.29 -9.26 20.22
CA ALA A 237 3.08 -9.09 19.40
C ALA A 237 1.84 -8.66 20.19
N GLU A 238 1.63 -9.22 21.38
CA GLU A 238 0.41 -8.98 22.18
C GLU A 238 0.44 -7.67 22.98
N GLY A 239 1.64 -7.11 23.19
CA GLY A 239 1.85 -5.94 24.04
C GLY A 239 1.81 -4.60 23.31
N VAL A 240 2.03 -4.60 22.00
CA VAL A 240 2.15 -3.38 21.20
C VAL A 240 0.81 -2.93 20.60
N LEU A 241 0.67 -1.62 20.36
CA LEU A 241 -0.53 -0.98 19.78
C LEU A 241 -1.86 -1.31 20.50
N SER A 242 -1.80 -1.77 21.74
CA SER A 242 -2.98 -2.08 22.58
C SER A 242 -3.70 -0.82 23.07
N GLN A 243 -2.99 0.31 23.11
CA GLN A 243 -3.51 1.61 23.51
C GLN A 243 -2.89 2.70 22.65
N MET A 244 -3.72 3.57 22.08
CA MET A 244 -3.30 4.79 21.40
C MET A 244 -4.01 5.98 22.05
N PRO A 245 -3.28 6.99 22.55
CA PRO A 245 -3.90 8.15 23.17
C PRO A 245 -4.87 8.84 22.21
N TYR A 246 -6.07 9.17 22.67
CA TYR A 246 -7.07 9.86 21.83
C TYR A 246 -6.55 11.20 21.31
N SER A 247 -5.75 11.92 22.11
CA SER A 247 -5.10 13.16 21.67
C SER A 247 -4.16 12.95 20.48
N LEU A 248 -3.44 11.82 20.42
CA LEU A 248 -2.61 11.48 19.28
C LEU A 248 -3.45 11.26 18.02
N ILE A 249 -4.60 10.59 18.14
CA ILE A 249 -5.55 10.41 17.03
C ILE A 249 -6.04 11.78 16.53
N GLN A 250 -6.49 12.66 17.43
CA GLN A 250 -6.98 14.00 17.10
C GLN A 250 -5.91 14.86 16.39
N ASP A 251 -4.65 14.72 16.79
CA ASP A 251 -3.55 15.52 16.25
C ASP A 251 -2.95 14.97 14.95
N THR A 252 -3.28 13.73 14.58
CA THR A 252 -2.61 13.01 13.47
C THR A 252 -3.57 12.53 12.38
N ILE A 253 -4.88 12.55 12.61
CA ILE A 253 -5.88 12.12 11.64
C ILE A 253 -6.89 13.23 11.39
N VAL A 254 -7.27 13.40 10.13
CA VAL A 254 -8.42 14.20 9.71
C VAL A 254 -9.50 13.29 9.13
N SER A 255 -10.76 13.67 9.35
CA SER A 255 -11.93 12.93 8.93
C SER A 255 -12.73 13.71 7.90
N PHE A 256 -12.92 13.15 6.71
CA PHE A 256 -13.76 13.72 5.66
C PHE A 256 -15.04 12.91 5.52
N LYS A 257 -16.20 13.55 5.36
CA LYS A 257 -17.41 12.83 4.94
C LYS A 257 -17.14 12.09 3.64
N ASN A 258 -17.61 10.85 3.52
CA ASN A 258 -17.34 10.00 2.36
C ASN A 258 -17.55 10.70 1.01
N PRO A 259 -18.72 11.33 0.73
CA PRO A 259 -18.94 11.99 -0.55
C PRO A 259 -17.92 13.10 -0.83
N LEU A 260 -17.50 13.85 0.19
CA LEU A 260 -16.58 14.96 0.02
C LEU A 260 -15.21 14.50 -0.51
N PHE A 261 -14.64 13.44 0.08
CA PHE A 261 -13.34 12.93 -0.32
C PHE A 261 -13.38 12.28 -1.71
N TRP A 262 -14.42 11.48 -1.98
CA TRP A 262 -14.55 10.78 -3.26
C TRP A 262 -14.91 11.71 -4.41
N TYR A 263 -15.80 12.68 -4.19
CA TYR A 263 -16.11 13.68 -5.20
C TYR A 263 -14.92 14.57 -5.52
N PHE A 264 -14.07 14.89 -4.54
CA PHE A 264 -12.81 15.57 -4.82
C PHE A 264 -11.97 14.79 -5.84
N LYS A 265 -11.79 13.48 -5.65
CA LYS A 265 -11.08 12.63 -6.62
C LYS A 265 -11.80 12.55 -7.96
N TYR A 266 -13.13 12.44 -7.96
CA TYR A 266 -13.96 12.44 -9.17
C TYR A 266 -13.81 13.73 -9.99
N TYR A 267 -14.03 14.91 -9.39
CA TYR A 267 -13.94 16.18 -10.09
C TYR A 267 -12.54 16.45 -10.64
N ARG A 268 -11.51 16.05 -9.90
CA ARG A 268 -10.13 16.13 -10.39
C ARG A 268 -9.87 15.19 -11.56
N MET A 269 -10.40 13.97 -11.52
CA MET A 269 -10.32 13.04 -12.65
C MET A 269 -11.09 13.57 -13.88
N ALA A 270 -12.24 14.20 -13.68
CA ALA A 270 -13.02 14.82 -14.75
C ALA A 270 -12.26 16.00 -15.40
N ALA A 271 -11.64 16.87 -14.60
CA ALA A 271 -10.80 17.95 -15.11
C ALA A 271 -9.63 17.41 -15.96
N ILE A 272 -8.94 16.38 -15.46
CA ILE A 272 -7.89 15.68 -16.19
C ILE A 272 -8.42 15.07 -17.50
N TYR A 273 -9.58 14.42 -17.47
CA TYR A 273 -10.21 13.84 -18.64
C TYR A 273 -10.46 14.89 -19.74
N HIS A 274 -10.94 16.09 -19.39
CA HIS A 274 -11.10 17.17 -20.36
C HIS A 274 -9.77 17.56 -21.03
N VAL A 275 -8.68 17.62 -20.28
CA VAL A 275 -7.35 17.87 -20.86
C VAL A 275 -6.95 16.75 -21.82
N VAL A 276 -7.18 15.49 -21.46
CA VAL A 276 -6.88 14.34 -22.35
C VAL A 276 -7.73 14.37 -23.62
N GLN A 277 -9.01 14.76 -23.54
CA GLN A 277 -9.85 14.91 -24.73
C GLN A 277 -9.37 16.05 -25.64
N ASN A 278 -8.96 17.17 -25.06
CA ASN A 278 -8.38 18.29 -25.82
C ASN A 278 -7.07 17.87 -26.51
N LEU A 279 -6.18 17.17 -25.80
CA LEU A 279 -4.96 16.61 -26.39
C LEU A 279 -5.26 15.60 -27.49
N ARG A 280 -6.32 14.79 -27.35
CA ARG A 280 -6.73 13.82 -28.37
C ARG A 280 -7.24 14.49 -29.65
N SER A 281 -8.04 15.54 -29.50
CA SER A 281 -8.65 16.29 -30.61
C SER A 281 -7.70 17.28 -31.27
N ALA A 282 -6.62 17.66 -30.60
CA ALA A 282 -5.61 18.57 -31.12
C ALA A 282 -4.92 18.03 -32.38
N CYS A 283 -4.62 18.93 -33.32
CA CYS A 283 -3.88 18.60 -34.53
C CYS A 283 -2.43 18.18 -34.21
N ARG A 284 -1.76 17.55 -35.17
CA ARG A 284 -0.37 17.07 -34.99
C ARG A 284 0.59 18.20 -34.57
N ALA A 285 0.49 19.38 -35.20
CA ALA A 285 1.38 20.50 -34.92
C ALA A 285 1.24 21.02 -33.47
N ALA A 286 0.01 21.08 -32.94
CA ALA A 286 -0.26 21.48 -31.56
C ALA A 286 0.30 20.45 -30.55
N ARG A 287 0.09 19.15 -30.79
CA ARG A 287 0.56 18.08 -29.90
C ARG A 287 2.08 17.98 -29.76
N LEU A 288 2.82 18.48 -30.77
CA LEU A 288 4.28 18.49 -30.76
C LEU A 288 4.87 19.72 -30.08
N GLN A 289 4.04 20.70 -29.69
CA GLN A 289 4.53 21.86 -28.95
C GLN A 289 5.06 21.43 -27.56
N PRO A 290 6.20 21.97 -27.10
CA PRO A 290 6.78 21.65 -25.79
C PRO A 290 5.78 21.76 -24.64
N GLU A 291 4.93 22.79 -24.66
CA GLU A 291 3.91 23.05 -23.65
C GLU A 291 2.84 21.95 -23.62
N SER A 292 2.45 21.43 -24.79
CA SER A 292 1.51 20.31 -24.89
C SER A 292 2.11 19.00 -24.39
N LEU A 293 3.40 18.78 -24.65
CA LEU A 293 4.12 17.60 -24.15
C LEU A 293 4.31 17.67 -22.63
N ALA A 294 4.67 18.84 -22.10
CA ALA A 294 4.79 19.09 -20.67
C ALA A 294 3.44 18.91 -19.95
N LEU A 295 2.35 19.48 -20.50
CA LEU A 295 1.01 19.28 -19.99
C LEU A 295 0.61 17.80 -19.98
N GLY A 296 0.95 17.05 -21.04
CA GLY A 296 0.73 15.61 -21.09
C GLY A 296 1.49 14.84 -20.00
N ALA A 297 2.75 15.19 -19.77
CA ALA A 297 3.54 14.59 -18.70
C ALA A 297 2.94 14.89 -17.32
N LEU A 298 2.54 16.14 -17.07
CA LEU A 298 1.88 16.57 -15.84
C LEU A 298 0.55 15.84 -15.60
N VAL A 299 -0.28 15.73 -16.63
CA VAL A 299 -1.55 15.00 -16.55
C VAL A 299 -1.32 13.53 -16.21
N SER A 300 -0.32 12.88 -16.84
CA SER A 300 0.03 11.49 -16.52
C SER A 300 0.41 11.33 -15.05
N TYR A 301 1.17 12.28 -14.51
CA TYR A 301 1.54 12.32 -13.10
C TYR A 301 0.33 12.54 -12.17
N GLN A 302 -0.57 13.47 -12.51
CA GLN A 302 -1.79 13.73 -11.73
C GLN A 302 -2.75 12.54 -11.72
N ILE A 303 -2.89 11.81 -12.83
CA ILE A 303 -3.69 10.56 -12.88
C ILE A 303 -3.12 9.53 -11.88
N ASN A 304 -1.80 9.37 -11.89
CA ASN A 304 -1.14 8.44 -10.98
C ASN A 304 -1.34 8.86 -9.52
N ALA A 305 -1.18 10.14 -9.19
CA ALA A 305 -1.36 10.61 -7.83
C ALA A 305 -2.76 10.33 -7.24
N LEU A 306 -3.81 10.31 -8.07
CA LEU A 306 -5.18 10.01 -7.63
C LEU A 306 -5.40 8.54 -7.22
N THR A 307 -4.53 7.64 -7.69
CA THR A 307 -4.70 6.18 -7.58
C THR A 307 -3.52 5.48 -6.90
N TYR A 308 -2.36 6.11 -6.90
CA TYR A 308 -1.08 5.60 -6.46
C TYR A 308 -0.32 6.65 -5.67
N ARG A 309 0.72 6.17 -4.98
CA ARG A 309 1.72 7.04 -4.37
C ARG A 309 2.49 7.80 -5.45
N PRO A 310 2.59 9.13 -5.38
CA PRO A 310 3.40 9.89 -6.32
C PRO A 310 4.89 9.53 -6.19
N ALA A 311 5.66 9.74 -7.26
CA ALA A 311 7.12 9.70 -7.29
C ALA A 311 7.81 8.33 -7.09
N GLU A 312 7.10 7.21 -7.28
CA GLU A 312 7.75 5.88 -7.30
C GLU A 312 8.45 5.55 -8.64
N GLY A 313 8.41 6.46 -9.62
CA GLY A 313 9.07 6.30 -10.91
C GLY A 313 10.00 7.46 -11.22
N GLN A 314 11.15 7.18 -11.83
CA GLN A 314 12.19 8.16 -12.18
C GLN A 314 11.63 9.38 -12.94
N ALA A 315 10.69 9.17 -13.87
CA ALA A 315 10.07 10.24 -14.63
C ALA A 315 9.20 11.19 -13.78
N GLU A 316 8.57 10.67 -12.71
CA GLU A 316 7.77 11.49 -11.80
C GLU A 316 8.67 12.30 -10.86
N SER A 317 9.80 11.73 -10.43
CA SER A 317 10.82 12.45 -9.66
C SER A 317 11.38 13.64 -10.45
N MET A 318 11.71 13.44 -11.74
CA MET A 318 12.19 14.52 -12.60
C MET A 318 11.15 15.63 -12.81
N LEU A 319 9.86 15.29 -12.87
CA LEU A 319 8.80 16.29 -13.00
C LEU A 319 8.66 17.16 -11.75
N LEU A 320 8.85 16.56 -10.56
CA LEU A 320 8.83 17.29 -9.28
C LEU A 320 10.03 18.21 -9.09
N GLU A 321 11.19 17.86 -9.66
CA GLU A 321 12.38 18.72 -9.61
C GLU A 321 12.32 19.88 -10.61
N ALA A 322 11.49 19.77 -11.64
CA ALA A 322 11.34 20.76 -12.70
C ALA A 322 10.18 21.75 -12.47
N SER A 323 9.30 21.48 -11.49
CA SER A 323 8.16 22.32 -11.10
C SER A 323 8.48 23.20 -9.91
#